data_AF-A0A7C2PPX4-F1
#
_entry.id   AF-A0A7C2PPX4-F1
#
_cell.length_a   1.000
_cell.length_b   1.000
_cell.length_c   1.000
_cell.angle_alpha   90.00
_cell.angle_beta   90.00
_cell.angle_gamma   90.00
#
_symmetry.space_group_name_H-M   'P 1'
#
loop_
_entity.id
_entity.type
_entity.pdbx_description
1 polymer ?
#
loop_
_entity_poly.entity_id
_entity_poly.type
_entity_poly.pdbx_seq_one_letter_code
_entity_poly.pdbx_strand_id
1 'polypeptide(L)'
;MQKIKRMTLYLSIVIFSPALYGASDDAAIHVKVCKAALSSIMGVDDKTIHAEQRKEGSISLYYRLEGEKERYDYKCRVDGSRVIWGSALGRWRTDKEDALITFSISDAHITIEERFTDEPVSQASRTTFPLSEL
;
A
#
# COMPACT_ATOMS: atom_id res chain seq x y z
N MET A 1 29.22 54.89 38.77
CA MET A 1 28.84 53.46 38.63
C MET A 1 27.95 53.32 37.40
N GLN A 2 28.42 52.70 36.31
CA GLN A 2 27.54 52.21 35.23
C GLN A 2 28.27 51.12 34.46
N LYS A 3 27.80 49.87 34.56
CA LYS A 3 28.41 48.70 33.92
C LYS A 3 27.82 48.53 32.52
N ILE A 4 28.65 48.67 31.49
CA ILE A 4 28.29 48.36 30.10
C ILE A 4 28.13 46.84 29.98
N LYS A 5 26.90 46.36 29.82
CA LYS A 5 26.61 44.95 29.53
C LYS A 5 26.87 44.70 28.04
N ARG A 6 27.84 43.85 27.75
CA ARG A 6 28.09 43.28 26.41
C ARG A 6 26.86 42.47 26.01
N MET A 7 26.13 42.93 25.00
CA MET A 7 24.97 42.21 24.46
C MET A 7 25.41 41.49 23.18
N THR A 8 25.89 40.26 23.35
CA THR A 8 26.24 39.38 22.23
C THR A 8 24.94 38.87 21.61
N LEU A 9 24.65 39.32 20.39
CA LEU A 9 23.49 38.91 19.59
C LEU A 9 23.75 37.50 19.02
N TYR A 10 23.11 36.48 19.57
CA TYR A 10 23.11 35.14 18.98
C TYR A 10 22.08 35.10 17.84
N LEU A 11 22.57 35.09 16.60
CA LEU A 11 21.76 34.81 15.42
C LEU A 11 21.52 33.29 15.37
N SER A 12 20.45 32.83 16.03
CA SER A 12 20.00 31.44 15.93
C SER A 12 19.44 31.19 14.54
N ILE A 13 20.25 30.58 13.67
CA ILE A 13 19.82 30.02 12.40
C ILE A 13 18.92 28.82 12.72
N VAL A 14 17.61 29.02 12.64
CA VAL A 14 16.65 27.92 12.61
C VAL A 14 16.68 27.38 11.18
N ILE A 15 17.48 26.33 10.95
CA ILE A 15 17.41 25.54 9.73
C ILE A 15 16.12 24.72 9.83
N PHE A 16 15.00 25.29 9.38
CA PHE A 16 13.77 24.53 9.17
C PHE A 16 13.98 23.71 7.89
N SER A 17 14.63 22.56 8.02
CA SER A 17 14.73 21.59 6.94
C SER A 17 13.32 21.08 6.63
N PRO A 18 12.77 21.28 5.41
CA PRO A 18 11.54 20.61 5.04
C PRO A 18 11.83 19.11 4.98
N ALA A 19 10.98 18.35 5.66
CA ALA A 19 11.09 16.92 5.85
C ALA A 19 11.29 16.17 4.51
N LEU A 20 12.41 15.46 4.40
CA LEU A 20 12.60 14.33 3.48
C LEU A 20 12.01 13.04 4.11
N TYR A 21 10.84 13.14 4.74
CA TYR A 21 10.06 12.01 5.26
C TYR A 21 8.81 11.86 4.40
N GLY A 22 8.72 10.81 3.59
CA GLY A 22 7.46 10.49 2.94
C GLY A 22 7.53 9.54 1.75
N ALA A 23 8.62 9.51 0.97
CA ALA A 23 8.64 8.70 -0.26
C ALA A 23 8.89 7.20 -0.02
N SER A 24 9.70 6.84 0.99
CA SER A 24 10.05 5.44 1.29
C SER A 24 8.95 4.70 2.02
N ASP A 25 8.29 5.36 2.97
CA ASP A 25 7.35 4.72 3.87
C ASP A 25 6.04 4.42 3.15
N ASP A 26 5.56 5.36 2.32
CA ASP A 26 4.43 5.15 1.42
C ASP A 26 4.69 4.00 0.43
N ALA A 27 5.93 3.88 -0.05
CA ALA A 27 6.30 2.79 -0.96
C ALA A 27 6.19 1.42 -0.28
N ALA A 28 6.72 1.30 0.94
CA ALA A 28 6.65 0.07 1.72
C ALA A 28 5.20 -0.29 2.08
N ILE A 29 4.40 0.70 2.50
CA ILE A 29 2.98 0.50 2.78
C ILE A 29 2.21 0.07 1.54
N HIS A 30 2.47 0.65 0.37
CA HIS A 30 1.80 0.24 -0.87
C HIS A 30 2.10 -1.21 -1.24
N VAL A 31 3.31 -1.72 -0.96
CA VAL A 31 3.63 -3.15 -1.13
C VAL A 31 2.76 -4.01 -0.23
N LYS A 32 2.62 -3.65 1.05
CA LYS A 32 1.78 -4.40 2.00
C LYS A 32 0.31 -4.38 1.60
N VAL A 33 -0.23 -3.22 1.21
CA VAL A 33 -1.60 -3.08 0.68
C VAL A 33 -1.80 -3.96 -0.55
N CYS A 34 -0.86 -3.95 -1.49
CA CYS A 34 -0.92 -4.75 -2.69
C CYS A 34 -0.89 -6.27 -2.42
N LYS A 35 -0.06 -6.71 -1.46
CA LYS A 35 -0.04 -8.11 -1.00
C LYS A 35 -1.36 -8.51 -0.35
N ALA A 36 -1.85 -7.72 0.61
CA ALA A 36 -3.11 -7.94 1.29
C ALA A 36 -4.29 -8.02 0.31
N ALA A 37 -4.34 -7.10 -0.66
CA ALA A 37 -5.37 -7.11 -1.69
C ALA A 37 -5.31 -8.39 -2.53
N LEU A 38 -4.13 -8.76 -3.04
CA LEU A 38 -4.02 -9.96 -3.86
C LEU A 38 -4.35 -11.24 -3.08
N SER A 39 -3.97 -11.32 -1.80
CA SER A 39 -4.36 -12.41 -0.88
C SER A 39 -5.87 -12.51 -0.76
N SER A 40 -6.54 -11.38 -0.46
CA SER A 40 -8.00 -11.33 -0.32
C SER A 40 -8.72 -11.74 -1.61
N ILE A 41 -8.25 -11.27 -2.77
CA ILE A 41 -8.90 -11.50 -4.07
C ILE A 41 -8.69 -12.95 -4.54
N MET A 42 -7.48 -13.50 -4.35
CA MET A 42 -7.13 -14.83 -4.84
C MET A 42 -7.46 -15.95 -3.83
N GLY A 43 -7.76 -15.60 -2.58
CA GLY A 43 -7.96 -16.57 -1.51
C GLY A 43 -6.70 -17.35 -1.15
N VAL A 44 -5.52 -16.74 -1.31
CA VAL A 44 -4.22 -17.36 -0.99
C VAL A 44 -3.57 -16.69 0.21
N ASP A 45 -2.76 -17.43 0.96
CA ASP A 45 -2.04 -16.92 2.13
C ASP A 45 -1.08 -15.78 1.73
N ASP A 46 -1.12 -14.66 2.44
CA ASP A 46 -0.35 -13.45 2.14
C ASP A 46 1.18 -13.65 2.24
N LYS A 47 1.63 -14.67 2.98
CA LYS A 47 3.04 -15.05 3.13
C LYS A 47 3.57 -15.75 1.88
N THR A 48 2.70 -16.31 1.05
CA THR A 48 3.07 -16.92 -0.25
C THR A 48 3.20 -15.89 -1.36
N ILE A 49 2.76 -14.65 -1.11
CA ILE A 49 2.80 -13.57 -2.08
C ILE A 49 4.13 -12.82 -1.96
N HIS A 50 4.82 -12.72 -3.08
CA HIS A 50 6.08 -12.02 -3.20
C HIS A 50 5.91 -10.76 -4.05
N ALA A 51 6.62 -9.69 -3.67
CA ALA A 51 6.73 -8.47 -4.47
C ALA A 51 8.16 -8.35 -5.00
N GLU A 52 8.32 -8.21 -6.32
CA GLU A 52 9.66 -8.22 -6.93
C GLU A 52 10.20 -6.83 -7.20
N GLN A 53 9.38 -5.98 -7.83
CA GLN A 53 9.85 -4.71 -8.38
C GLN A 53 8.74 -3.69 -8.39
N ARG A 54 9.12 -2.44 -8.12
CA ARG A 54 8.30 -1.26 -8.37
C ARG A 54 8.70 -0.67 -9.72
N LYS A 55 7.75 -0.56 -10.64
CA LYS A 55 7.92 0.13 -11.93
C LYS A 55 6.88 1.22 -12.02
N GLU A 56 7.31 2.47 -12.23
CA GLU A 56 6.48 3.65 -12.51
C GLU A 56 5.04 3.56 -11.98
N GLY A 57 4.89 3.68 -10.66
CA GLY A 57 3.57 3.71 -10.01
C GLY A 57 2.87 2.36 -9.87
N SER A 58 3.51 1.24 -10.20
CA SER A 58 2.97 -0.12 -10.02
C SER A 58 3.97 -1.07 -9.35
N ILE A 59 3.44 -2.15 -8.77
CA ILE A 59 4.14 -3.18 -8.00
C ILE A 59 3.85 -4.51 -8.67
N SER A 60 4.91 -5.23 -9.06
CA SER A 60 4.81 -6.59 -9.56
C SER A 60 4.72 -7.58 -8.40
N LEU A 61 3.70 -8.43 -8.43
CA LEU A 61 3.43 -9.45 -7.44
C LEU A 61 3.42 -10.84 -8.09
N TYR A 62 3.77 -11.86 -7.34
CA TYR A 62 3.53 -13.24 -7.75
C TYR A 62 3.33 -14.17 -6.55
N TYR A 63 2.72 -15.33 -6.78
CA TYR A 63 2.75 -16.46 -5.85
C TYR A 63 2.89 -17.79 -6.62
N ARG A 64 3.22 -18.86 -5.88
CA ARG A 64 3.19 -20.25 -6.36
C ARG A 64 2.43 -21.08 -5.34
N LEU A 65 1.58 -21.99 -5.81
CA LEU A 65 0.95 -22.96 -4.92
C LEU A 65 1.96 -24.04 -4.53
N GLU A 66 1.84 -24.56 -3.30
CA GLU A 66 2.75 -25.58 -2.79
C GLU A 66 2.68 -26.85 -3.66
N GLY A 67 3.85 -27.36 -4.07
CA GLY A 67 3.95 -28.52 -4.95
C GLY A 67 3.74 -28.22 -6.43
N GLU A 68 3.37 -26.99 -6.80
CA GLU A 68 3.21 -26.57 -8.19
C GLU A 68 4.45 -25.86 -8.72
N LYS A 69 4.72 -26.06 -10.02
CA LYS A 69 5.81 -25.35 -10.72
C LYS A 69 5.34 -24.01 -11.27
N GLU A 70 4.04 -23.85 -11.45
CA GLU A 70 3.44 -22.68 -12.09
C GLU A 70 3.54 -21.45 -11.18
N ARG A 71 3.77 -20.31 -11.80
CA ARG A 71 3.87 -19.01 -11.15
C ARG A 71 2.75 -18.13 -11.68
N TYR A 72 2.01 -17.51 -10.76
CA TYR A 72 0.94 -16.60 -11.10
C TYR A 72 1.41 -15.16 -10.90
N ASP A 73 1.52 -14.42 -12.00
CA ASP A 73 2.07 -13.07 -12.03
C ASP A 73 0.97 -12.00 -12.13
N TYR A 74 1.07 -10.99 -11.27
CA TYR A 74 0.13 -9.89 -11.15
C TYR A 74 0.84 -8.55 -11.09
N LYS A 75 0.04 -7.50 -11.30
CA LYS A 75 0.43 -6.12 -11.11
C LYS A 75 -0.60 -5.41 -10.25
N CYS A 76 -0.11 -4.52 -9.41
CA CYS A 76 -0.92 -3.77 -8.46
C CYS A 76 -0.46 -2.32 -8.38
N ARG A 77 -1.37 -1.39 -8.13
CA ARG A 77 -1.06 -0.01 -7.72
C ARG A 77 -2.10 0.52 -6.75
N VAL A 78 -1.69 1.48 -5.95
CA VAL A 78 -2.55 2.20 -5.02
C VAL A 78 -2.90 3.55 -5.62
N ASP A 79 -4.19 3.88 -5.67
CA ASP A 79 -4.73 5.14 -6.14
C ASP A 79 -5.72 5.69 -5.10
N GLY A 80 -5.25 6.63 -4.27
CA GLY A 80 -5.97 7.07 -3.06
C GLY A 80 -6.22 5.90 -2.12
N SER A 81 -7.49 5.63 -1.80
CA SER A 81 -7.93 4.49 -0.97
C SER A 81 -8.28 3.24 -1.78
N ARG A 82 -8.04 3.23 -3.10
CA ARG A 82 -8.35 2.13 -4.00
C ARG A 82 -7.09 1.33 -4.33
N VAL A 83 -7.27 0.01 -4.46
CA VAL A 83 -6.29 -0.87 -5.09
C VAL A 83 -6.73 -1.16 -6.52
N ILE A 84 -5.84 -0.90 -7.48
CA ILE A 84 -6.05 -1.25 -8.89
C ILE A 84 -5.09 -2.40 -9.22
N TRP A 85 -5.63 -3.52 -9.69
CA TRP A 85 -4.86 -4.73 -9.93
C TRP A 85 -5.15 -5.35 -11.31
N GLY A 86 -4.37 -6.34 -11.70
CA GLY A 86 -4.59 -7.17 -12.88
C GLY A 86 -3.54 -8.27 -12.99
N SER A 87 -3.71 -9.22 -13.91
CA SER A 87 -2.61 -10.13 -14.27
C SER A 87 -1.48 -9.34 -14.95
N ALA A 88 -0.25 -9.85 -14.90
CA ALA A 88 0.92 -9.13 -15.39
C ALA A 88 0.74 -8.61 -16.84
N LEU A 89 0.24 -9.47 -17.73
CA LEU A 89 -0.02 -9.15 -19.15
C LEU A 89 -1.48 -8.76 -19.44
N GLY A 90 -2.36 -8.78 -18.43
CA GLY A 90 -3.78 -8.50 -18.61
C GLY A 90 -4.13 -7.02 -18.53
N ARG A 91 -5.42 -6.74 -18.69
CA ARG A 91 -5.99 -5.40 -18.45
C ARG A 91 -6.01 -5.08 -16.95
N TRP A 92 -5.99 -3.79 -16.63
CA TRP A 92 -6.29 -3.33 -15.28
C TRP A 92 -7.77 -3.54 -14.98
N ARG A 93 -8.10 -3.89 -13.73
CA ARG A 93 -9.45 -4.08 -13.23
C ARG A 93 -10.06 -2.73 -12.85
N THR A 94 -10.51 -1.97 -13.85
CA THR A 94 -11.04 -0.61 -13.71
C THR A 94 -12.44 -0.41 -14.28
N ASP A 95 -12.99 -1.41 -14.95
CA ASP A 95 -14.29 -1.30 -15.62
C ASP A 95 -15.41 -1.43 -14.58
N LYS A 96 -16.62 -1.04 -14.97
CA LYS A 96 -17.81 -1.06 -14.10
C LYS A 96 -18.11 -2.44 -13.52
N GLU A 97 -17.88 -3.48 -14.32
CA GLU A 97 -18.14 -4.88 -13.96
C GLU A 97 -16.96 -5.51 -13.18
N ASP A 98 -15.83 -4.81 -13.03
CA ASP A 98 -14.78 -5.27 -12.14
C ASP A 98 -15.10 -4.88 -10.70
N ALA A 99 -14.70 -5.73 -9.76
CA ALA A 99 -14.83 -5.42 -8.34
C ALA A 99 -14.05 -4.15 -7.98
N LEU A 100 -14.68 -3.34 -7.12
CA LEU A 100 -14.04 -2.20 -6.48
C LEU A 100 -13.29 -2.71 -5.25
N ILE A 101 -11.96 -2.63 -5.30
CA ILE A 101 -11.08 -3.00 -4.19
C ILE A 101 -10.63 -1.75 -3.47
N THR A 102 -10.97 -1.63 -2.19
CA THR A 102 -10.54 -0.53 -1.33
C THR A 102 -9.76 -1.05 -0.13
N PHE A 103 -9.00 -0.16 0.51
CA PHE A 103 -8.30 -0.49 1.73
C PHE A 103 -8.41 0.62 2.77
N SER A 104 -8.26 0.24 4.03
CA SER A 104 -8.07 1.14 5.16
C SER A 104 -6.96 0.62 6.06
N ILE A 105 -6.29 1.53 6.76
CA ILE A 105 -5.23 1.20 7.71
C ILE A 105 -5.64 1.76 9.07
N SER A 106 -5.78 0.89 10.05
CA SER A 106 -6.14 1.24 11.43
C SER A 106 -5.51 0.25 12.39
N ASP A 107 -5.08 0.72 13.56
CA ASP A 107 -4.59 -0.13 14.67
C ASP A 107 -3.58 -1.21 14.24
N ALA A 108 -2.62 -0.83 13.40
CA ALA A 108 -1.60 -1.72 12.83
C ALA A 108 -2.14 -2.86 11.93
N HIS A 109 -3.35 -2.71 11.38
CA HIS A 109 -3.95 -3.65 10.44
C HIS A 109 -4.27 -2.97 9.11
N ILE A 110 -4.24 -3.75 8.04
CA ILE A 110 -4.80 -3.40 6.73
C ILE A 110 -6.10 -4.17 6.56
N THR A 111 -7.18 -3.46 6.28
CA THR A 111 -8.46 -4.06 5.92
C THR A 111 -8.69 -3.86 4.44
N ILE A 112 -8.87 -4.95 3.70
CA ILE A 112 -9.27 -4.96 2.29
C ILE A 112 -10.78 -5.17 2.22
N GLU A 113 -11.45 -4.34 1.42
CA GLU A 113 -12.85 -4.49 1.10
C GLU A 113 -13.03 -4.64 -0.41
N GLU A 114 -13.75 -5.68 -0.82
CA GLU A 114 -14.09 -6.01 -2.19
C GLU A 114 -15.61 -5.93 -2.38
N ARG A 115 -16.05 -5.19 -3.41
CA ARG A 115 -17.47 -5.01 -3.72
C ARG A 115 -17.72 -4.87 -5.21
N PHE A 116 -18.74 -5.52 -5.75
CA PHE A 116 -19.19 -5.26 -7.12
C PHE A 116 -20.16 -4.07 -7.18
N THR A 117 -20.17 -3.33 -8.30
CA THR A 117 -20.90 -2.05 -8.35
C THR A 117 -22.41 -2.20 -8.25
N ASP A 118 -22.93 -3.34 -8.69
CA ASP A 118 -24.34 -3.76 -8.63
C ASP A 118 -24.74 -4.35 -7.27
N GLU A 119 -23.78 -4.62 -6.39
CA GLU A 119 -24.04 -5.16 -5.05
C GLU A 119 -24.19 -4.06 -3.99
N PRO A 120 -25.15 -4.20 -3.05
CA PRO A 120 -25.25 -3.35 -1.88
C PRO A 120 -24.01 -3.48 -1.00
N VAL A 121 -23.65 -2.39 -0.32
CA VAL A 121 -22.45 -2.31 0.54
C VAL A 121 -22.45 -3.39 1.64
N SER A 122 -23.62 -3.79 2.14
CA SER A 122 -23.74 -4.85 3.15
C SER A 122 -23.27 -6.23 2.68
N GLN A 123 -23.04 -6.42 1.39
CA GLN A 123 -22.53 -7.67 0.81
C GLN A 123 -21.05 -7.62 0.45
N ALA A 124 -20.37 -6.50 0.71
CA ALA A 124 -18.93 -6.40 0.46
C ALA A 124 -18.16 -7.46 1.27
N SER A 125 -17.22 -8.12 0.61
CA SER A 125 -16.26 -9.01 1.28
C SER A 125 -15.21 -8.17 1.99
N ARG A 126 -14.81 -8.59 3.19
CA ARG A 126 -13.82 -7.87 3.99
C ARG A 126 -12.82 -8.83 4.63
N THR A 127 -11.54 -8.57 4.40
CA THR A 127 -10.43 -9.35 4.98
C THR A 127 -9.45 -8.41 5.68
N THR A 128 -9.02 -8.78 6.88
CA THR A 128 -8.11 -7.95 7.70
C THR A 128 -6.80 -8.68 7.92
N PHE A 129 -5.70 -7.95 7.75
CA PHE A 129 -4.34 -8.47 7.83
C PHE A 129 -3.52 -7.64 8.82
N PRO A 130 -2.73 -8.26 9.72
CA PRO A 130 -1.80 -7.53 10.56
C PRO A 130 -0.62 -7.00 9.74
N LEU A 131 -0.27 -5.72 9.89
CA LEU A 131 0.86 -5.10 9.17
C LEU A 131 2.20 -5.78 9.43
N SER A 132 2.35 -6.48 10.56
CA SER A 132 3.58 -7.19 10.92
C SER A 132 3.80 -8.47 10.11
N GLU A 133 2.77 -9.01 9.47
CA GLU A 133 2.86 -10.29 8.72
C GLU A 133 2.98 -10.10 7.20
N LEU A 134 2.75 -8.88 6.71
CA LEU A 134 2.79 -8.49 5.29
C LEU A 134 4.17 -8.05 4.79
#